data_AF-A0A370F694-F1
#
_entry.id   AF-A0A370F694-F1
#
_cell.length_a   1.000
_cell.length_b   1.000
_cell.length_c   1.000
_cell.angle_alpha   90.00
_cell.angle_beta   90.00
_cell.angle_gamma   90.00
#
_symmetry.space_group_name_H-M   'P 1'
#
loop_
_entity.id
_entity.type
_entity.pdbx_description
1 polymer ?
#
loop_
_entity_poly.entity_id
_entity_poly.type
_entity_poly.pdbx_seq_one_letter_code
_entity_poly.pdbx_strand_id
1 'polypeptide(L)'
;MTFQTIAILSGDRQKTIPNRSEAEVLSEIVLPFIASGVITAKWGAKVQSYQVLELRIYETKEPWNKVRGPISDVIKGKKNVYKRFGDKAAALLSSNKPKVFIITPIQGEKHGDQEQQRVFKEYDLRFEAIEGVISEAGAVAIRIDKEHALEDLVGRIKKEIRGAQFVVADLTDERPSCYFEAGFAEALGKKVIYVASKQSVAKPGTPTKIHFDIHMNMNFFSNHEELKEKLSKAIEKNRSVLFDSVDA
;
A
#
# COMPACT_ATOMS: atom_id res chain seq x y z
N MET A 1 11.51 1.20 -31.45
CA MET A 1 10.80 -0.10 -31.52
C MET A 1 9.46 0.06 -30.82
N THR A 2 8.48 -0.77 -31.14
CA THR A 2 7.14 -0.68 -30.57
C THR A 2 6.64 -2.05 -30.15
N PHE A 3 5.73 -2.09 -29.19
CA PHE A 3 5.28 -3.33 -28.56
C PHE A 3 3.81 -3.56 -28.86
N GLN A 4 3.51 -4.82 -29.19
CA GLN A 4 2.18 -5.33 -29.45
C GLN A 4 1.77 -6.19 -28.26
N THR A 5 0.78 -5.73 -27.50
CA THR A 5 0.31 -6.45 -26.32
C THR A 5 -1.01 -7.17 -26.62
N ILE A 6 -1.10 -8.42 -26.23
CA ILE A 6 -2.30 -9.25 -26.29
C ILE A 6 -2.67 -9.62 -24.85
N ALA A 7 -3.82 -9.15 -24.40
CA ALA A 7 -4.43 -9.57 -23.16
C ALA A 7 -5.43 -10.71 -23.43
N ILE A 8 -5.20 -11.85 -22.79
CA ILE A 8 -6.11 -12.99 -22.80
C ILE A 8 -7.14 -12.78 -21.69
N LEU A 9 -8.41 -12.82 -22.04
CA LEU A 9 -9.55 -12.59 -21.15
C LEU A 9 -10.32 -13.90 -20.94
N SER A 10 -11.34 -13.88 -20.08
CA SER A 10 -12.24 -15.02 -19.90
C SER A 10 -12.98 -15.41 -21.18
N GLY A 11 -13.15 -16.73 -21.38
CA GLY A 11 -13.85 -17.31 -22.52
C GLY A 11 -13.08 -17.19 -23.84
N ASP A 12 -11.76 -17.37 -23.80
CA ASP A 12 -10.83 -17.32 -24.95
C ASP A 12 -10.84 -16.01 -25.75
N ARG A 13 -11.46 -14.96 -25.20
CA ARG A 13 -11.48 -13.63 -25.81
C ARG A 13 -10.10 -12.99 -25.70
N GLN A 14 -9.73 -12.23 -26.72
CA GLN A 14 -8.46 -11.51 -26.74
C GLN A 14 -8.70 -10.02 -26.93
N LYS A 15 -7.92 -9.21 -26.20
CA LYS A 15 -7.84 -7.77 -26.41
C LYS A 15 -6.46 -7.40 -26.90
N THR A 16 -6.41 -6.82 -28.09
CA THR A 16 -5.17 -6.28 -28.67
C THR A 16 -4.99 -4.81 -28.26
N ILE A 17 -3.81 -4.51 -27.71
CA ILE A 17 -3.36 -3.17 -27.32
C ILE A 17 -2.04 -2.91 -28.07
N PRO A 18 -2.13 -2.40 -29.31
CA PRO A 18 -0.98 -2.31 -30.19
C PRO A 18 -0.20 -1.01 -29.99
N ASN A 19 1.00 -0.98 -30.55
CA ASN A 19 1.79 0.23 -30.81
C ASN A 19 2.17 1.05 -29.58
N ARG A 20 2.55 0.39 -28.49
CA ARG A 20 3.02 1.06 -27.28
C ARG A 20 4.54 1.10 -27.20
N SER A 21 5.07 2.14 -26.56
CA SER A 21 6.46 2.19 -26.11
C SER A 21 6.68 1.23 -24.94
N GLU A 22 7.94 0.94 -24.62
CA GLU A 22 8.29 0.11 -23.46
C GLU A 22 7.74 0.71 -22.15
N ALA A 23 7.85 2.03 -21.99
CA ALA A 23 7.36 2.74 -20.81
C ALA A 23 5.84 2.61 -20.67
N GLU A 24 5.07 2.85 -21.74
CA GLU A 24 3.61 2.73 -21.74
C GLU A 24 3.15 1.29 -21.45
N VAL A 25 3.81 0.27 -22.02
CA VAL A 25 3.47 -1.13 -21.72
C VAL A 25 3.71 -1.43 -20.24
N LEU A 26 4.81 -0.95 -19.68
CA LEU A 26 5.14 -1.18 -18.28
C LEU A 26 4.14 -0.48 -17.34
N SER A 27 3.90 0.82 -17.53
CA SER A 27 3.10 1.65 -16.62
C SER A 27 1.59 1.47 -16.78
N GLU A 28 1.07 1.36 -18.00
CA GLU A 28 -0.38 1.35 -18.27
C GLU A 28 -0.97 -0.07 -18.31
N ILE A 29 -0.13 -1.09 -18.50
CA ILE A 29 -0.60 -2.47 -18.73
C ILE A 29 -0.03 -3.43 -17.68
N VAL A 30 1.31 -3.57 -17.62
CA VAL A 30 1.93 -4.65 -16.83
C VAL A 30 1.83 -4.37 -15.33
N LEU A 31 2.08 -3.14 -14.88
CA LEU A 31 1.94 -2.78 -13.47
C LEU A 31 0.49 -2.97 -12.95
N PRO A 32 -0.55 -2.43 -13.62
CA PRO A 32 -1.94 -2.70 -13.21
C PRO A 32 -2.33 -4.17 -13.22
N PHE A 33 -1.87 -4.92 -14.23
CA PHE A 33 -2.11 -6.36 -14.35
C PHE A 33 -1.52 -7.14 -13.17
N ILE A 34 -0.26 -6.89 -12.80
CA ILE A 34 0.37 -7.57 -11.67
C ILE A 34 -0.29 -7.14 -10.34
N ALA A 35 -0.63 -5.86 -10.20
CA ALA A 35 -1.21 -5.33 -8.98
C ALA A 35 -2.63 -5.84 -8.71
N SER A 36 -3.45 -6.02 -9.75
CA SER A 36 -4.90 -6.25 -9.58
C SER A 36 -5.52 -7.28 -10.52
N GLY A 37 -4.76 -7.80 -11.49
CA GLY A 37 -5.30 -8.62 -12.58
C GLY A 37 -6.17 -7.84 -13.58
N VAL A 38 -6.25 -6.51 -13.46
CA VAL A 38 -7.11 -5.65 -14.29
C VAL A 38 -6.29 -4.62 -15.04
N ILE A 39 -6.62 -4.40 -16.32
CA ILE A 39 -6.05 -3.33 -17.15
C ILE A 39 -7.15 -2.45 -17.74
N THR A 40 -6.82 -1.23 -18.15
CA THR A 40 -7.74 -0.37 -18.91
C THR A 40 -7.32 -0.31 -20.38
N ALA A 41 -8.28 -0.41 -21.30
CA ALA A 41 -8.02 -0.28 -22.74
C ALA A 41 -9.21 0.32 -23.49
N LYS A 42 -8.94 0.99 -24.62
CA LYS A 42 -9.99 1.57 -25.47
C LYS A 42 -10.78 0.49 -26.23
N TRP A 43 -12.10 0.61 -26.24
CA TRP A 43 -13.04 -0.09 -27.13
C TRP A 43 -13.80 0.95 -27.96
N GLY A 44 -13.40 1.14 -29.21
CA GLY A 44 -13.89 2.27 -30.00
C GLY A 44 -13.56 3.60 -29.31
N ALA A 45 -14.59 4.40 -29.02
CA ALA A 45 -14.46 5.69 -28.33
C ALA A 45 -14.41 5.59 -26.79
N LYS A 46 -14.76 4.45 -26.20
CA LYS A 46 -14.87 4.30 -24.73
C LYS A 46 -13.62 3.64 -24.15
N VAL A 47 -13.22 4.03 -22.95
CA VAL A 47 -12.20 3.31 -22.14
C VAL A 47 -12.94 2.35 -21.22
N GLN A 48 -12.50 1.10 -21.17
CA GLN A 48 -13.10 0.06 -20.33
C GLN A 48 -12.02 -0.73 -19.58
N SER A 49 -12.34 -1.21 -18.39
CA SER A 49 -11.52 -2.13 -17.61
C SER A 49 -11.74 -3.58 -18.02
N TYR A 50 -10.66 -4.36 -18.09
CA TYR A 50 -10.66 -5.77 -18.47
C TYR A 50 -9.93 -6.57 -17.40
N GLN A 51 -10.58 -7.61 -16.88
CA GLN A 51 -9.90 -8.64 -16.10
C GLN A 51 -9.11 -9.54 -17.07
N VAL A 52 -7.82 -9.62 -16.84
CA VAL A 52 -6.87 -10.31 -17.72
C VAL A 52 -6.39 -11.56 -17.02
N LEU A 53 -6.29 -12.66 -17.77
CA LEU A 53 -5.76 -13.93 -17.30
C LEU A 53 -4.28 -14.07 -17.66
N GLU A 54 -3.88 -13.58 -18.83
CA GLU A 54 -2.51 -13.66 -19.33
C GLU A 54 -2.18 -12.44 -20.19
N LEU A 55 -0.94 -11.92 -20.07
CA LEU A 55 -0.39 -10.93 -21.00
C LEU A 55 0.68 -11.57 -21.89
N ARG A 56 0.60 -11.30 -23.19
CA ARG A 56 1.64 -11.60 -24.17
C ARG A 56 2.11 -10.31 -24.83
N ILE A 57 3.42 -10.11 -24.88
CA ILE A 57 4.02 -8.87 -25.38
C ILE A 57 5.04 -9.22 -26.46
N TYR A 58 4.94 -8.56 -27.62
CA TYR A 58 5.81 -8.80 -28.76
C TYR A 58 6.44 -7.52 -29.27
N GLU A 59 7.73 -7.54 -29.55
CA GLU A 59 8.47 -6.38 -30.05
C GLU A 59 8.48 -6.34 -31.59
N THR A 60 8.04 -5.23 -32.18
CA THR A 60 8.03 -4.99 -33.62
C THR A 60 8.87 -3.75 -33.97
N LYS A 61 9.49 -3.79 -35.15
CA LYS A 61 10.27 -2.63 -35.66
C LYS A 61 9.34 -1.49 -36.05
N GLU A 62 8.22 -1.82 -36.68
CA GLU A 62 7.21 -0.88 -37.15
C GLU A 62 5.89 -0.98 -36.35
N PRO A 63 5.12 0.11 -36.28
CA PRO A 63 3.74 0.08 -35.82
C PRO A 63 2.85 -0.81 -36.70
N TRP A 64 1.94 -1.52 -36.06
CA TRP A 64 0.88 -2.28 -36.72
C TRP A 64 -0.33 -1.40 -37.04
N ASN A 65 -0.96 -1.65 -38.18
CA ASN A 65 -2.24 -1.06 -38.55
C ASN A 65 -3.12 -2.16 -39.15
N LYS A 66 -4.41 -2.17 -38.80
CA LYS A 66 -5.43 -3.09 -39.32
C LYS A 66 -5.44 -3.18 -40.85
N VAL A 67 -5.13 -2.09 -41.55
CA VAL A 67 -5.08 -2.06 -43.03
C VAL A 67 -3.99 -2.99 -43.58
N ARG A 68 -2.91 -3.23 -42.82
CA ARG A 68 -1.79 -4.08 -43.22
C ARG A 68 -2.02 -5.57 -42.94
N GLY A 69 -3.22 -5.96 -42.52
CA GLY A 69 -3.57 -7.34 -42.17
C GLY A 69 -3.69 -7.59 -40.65
N PRO A 70 -4.02 -8.83 -40.25
CA PRO A 70 -4.22 -9.18 -38.86
C PRO A 70 -2.93 -9.08 -38.06
N ILE A 71 -3.05 -8.79 -36.75
CA ILE A 71 -1.87 -8.64 -35.89
C ILE A 71 -1.08 -9.95 -35.75
N SER A 72 -1.71 -11.10 -36.00
CA SER A 72 -1.07 -12.42 -36.04
C SER A 72 0.13 -12.44 -36.99
N ASP A 73 0.05 -11.72 -38.10
CA ASP A 73 1.07 -11.78 -39.16
C ASP A 73 2.35 -11.06 -38.74
N VAL A 74 2.21 -9.97 -37.99
CA VAL A 74 3.37 -9.19 -37.50
C VAL A 74 4.02 -9.78 -36.25
N ILE A 75 3.28 -10.59 -35.48
CA ILE A 75 3.81 -11.27 -34.29
C ILE A 75 4.24 -12.71 -34.56
N LYS A 76 3.93 -13.27 -35.73
CA LYS A 76 4.28 -14.64 -36.10
C LYS A 76 5.78 -14.86 -36.00
N GLY A 77 6.19 -15.91 -35.29
CA GLY A 77 7.59 -16.25 -35.06
C GLY A 77 8.34 -15.32 -34.10
N LYS A 78 7.70 -14.29 -33.53
CA LYS A 78 8.32 -13.43 -32.52
C LYS A 78 8.20 -14.06 -31.14
N LYS A 79 9.24 -13.89 -30.33
CA LYS A 79 9.27 -14.31 -28.93
C LYS A 79 8.34 -13.45 -28.08
N ASN A 80 7.54 -14.09 -27.21
CA ASN A 80 6.83 -13.39 -26.16
C ASN A 80 7.84 -12.87 -25.12
N VAL A 81 7.92 -11.54 -24.97
CA VAL A 81 8.85 -10.86 -24.04
C VAL A 81 8.18 -10.45 -22.73
N TYR A 82 6.97 -10.93 -22.43
CA TYR A 82 6.26 -10.61 -21.18
C TYR A 82 7.13 -10.80 -19.93
N LYS A 83 7.87 -11.90 -19.83
CA LYS A 83 8.74 -12.18 -18.66
C LYS A 83 9.66 -10.99 -18.32
N ARG A 84 10.27 -10.34 -19.32
CA ARG A 84 11.13 -9.16 -19.12
C ARG A 84 10.38 -8.01 -18.44
N PHE A 85 9.14 -7.77 -18.85
CA PHE A 85 8.30 -6.75 -18.25
C PHE A 85 7.76 -7.18 -16.88
N GLY A 86 7.39 -8.46 -16.74
CA GLY A 86 6.99 -9.07 -15.48
C GLY A 86 8.08 -8.92 -14.42
N ASP A 87 9.32 -9.26 -14.74
CA ASP A 87 10.47 -9.13 -13.84
C ASP A 87 10.76 -7.66 -13.50
N LYS A 88 10.69 -6.74 -14.47
CA LYS A 88 10.85 -5.29 -14.22
C LYS A 88 9.74 -4.73 -13.33
N ALA A 89 8.50 -5.10 -13.60
CA ALA A 89 7.34 -4.66 -12.82
C ALA A 89 7.37 -5.28 -11.43
N ALA A 90 7.73 -6.56 -11.31
CA ALA A 90 7.98 -7.22 -10.04
C ALA A 90 9.09 -6.50 -9.28
N ALA A 91 10.22 -6.15 -9.89
CA ALA A 91 11.30 -5.37 -9.26
C ALA A 91 10.87 -3.97 -8.82
N LEU A 92 9.99 -3.29 -9.57
CA LEU A 92 9.44 -1.98 -9.21
C LEU A 92 8.45 -2.09 -8.05
N LEU A 93 7.55 -3.07 -8.10
CA LEU A 93 6.58 -3.39 -7.04
C LEU A 93 7.27 -3.98 -5.80
N SER A 94 8.37 -4.70 -6.00
CA SER A 94 9.27 -5.24 -4.99
C SER A 94 10.46 -4.32 -4.74
N SER A 95 10.35 -3.02 -5.04
CA SER A 95 11.21 -2.06 -4.36
C SER A 95 11.00 -2.35 -2.89
N ASN A 96 12.01 -2.94 -2.25
CA ASN A 96 11.95 -3.61 -0.95
C ASN A 96 11.90 -2.53 0.13
N LYS A 97 10.99 -1.57 -0.03
CA LYS A 97 10.78 -0.47 0.87
C LYS A 97 10.38 -1.10 2.19
N PRO A 98 11.11 -0.78 3.26
CA PRO A 98 10.80 -1.29 4.58
C PRO A 98 9.34 -1.03 4.90
N LYS A 99 8.62 -2.09 5.28
CA LYS A 99 7.21 -1.98 5.68
C LYS A 99 7.14 -1.53 7.12
N VAL A 100 6.31 -0.55 7.41
CA VAL A 100 6.08 -0.06 8.76
C VAL A 100 4.62 -0.33 9.09
N PHE A 101 4.38 -1.17 10.10
CA PHE A 101 3.02 -1.46 10.51
C PHE A 101 2.51 -0.35 11.43
N ILE A 102 1.34 0.19 11.10
CA ILE A 102 0.69 1.27 11.84
C ILE A 102 -0.41 0.66 12.69
N ILE A 103 -0.16 0.60 13.99
CA ILE A 103 -1.17 0.30 15.00
C ILE A 103 -1.90 1.60 15.28
N THR A 104 -3.20 1.64 15.04
CA THR A 104 -4.02 2.83 15.29
C THR A 104 -5.43 2.44 15.73
N PRO A 105 -6.11 3.25 16.56
CA PRO A 105 -7.47 2.97 16.95
C PRO A 105 -8.40 2.96 15.73
N ILE A 106 -9.02 1.81 15.46
CA ILE A 106 -10.02 1.72 14.40
C ILE A 106 -11.40 1.87 15.02
N GLN A 107 -11.80 3.11 15.25
CA GLN A 107 -13.07 3.47 15.89
C GLN A 107 -14.01 4.21 14.94
N GLY A 108 -15.24 4.44 15.39
CA GLY A 108 -16.26 5.07 14.55
C GLY A 108 -16.71 4.21 13.38
N GLU A 109 -17.66 4.75 12.64
CA GLU A 109 -18.27 4.10 11.48
C GLU A 109 -18.39 5.11 10.35
N LYS A 110 -17.90 4.75 9.16
CA LYS A 110 -17.93 5.60 7.97
C LYS A 110 -19.34 6.05 7.58
N HIS A 111 -20.33 5.23 7.90
CA HIS A 111 -21.75 5.47 7.60
C HIS A 111 -22.61 5.47 8.87
N GLY A 112 -22.01 5.71 10.04
CA GLY A 112 -22.70 5.78 11.33
C GLY A 112 -23.35 7.15 11.57
N ASP A 113 -23.65 7.47 12.83
CA ASP A 113 -24.09 8.82 13.21
C ASP A 113 -22.97 9.87 13.05
N GLN A 114 -23.30 11.14 13.29
CA GLN A 114 -22.36 12.25 13.12
C GLN A 114 -21.10 12.11 13.98
N GLU A 115 -21.22 11.63 15.21
CA GLU A 115 -20.08 11.44 16.11
C GLU A 115 -19.22 10.25 15.67
N GLN A 116 -19.85 9.14 15.28
CA GLN A 116 -19.16 7.99 14.72
C GLN A 116 -18.39 8.33 13.44
N GLN A 117 -18.98 9.14 12.55
CA GLN A 117 -18.32 9.62 11.33
C GLN A 117 -17.18 10.57 11.63
N ARG A 118 -17.34 11.48 12.61
CA ARG A 118 -16.28 12.40 13.06
C ARG A 118 -15.08 11.63 13.60
N VAL A 119 -15.33 10.64 14.46
CA VAL A 119 -14.28 9.78 15.03
C VAL A 119 -13.59 8.97 13.93
N PHE A 120 -14.35 8.36 13.02
CA PHE A 120 -13.81 7.62 11.89
C PHE A 120 -12.87 8.49 11.05
N LYS A 121 -13.34 9.69 10.67
CA LYS A 121 -12.58 10.63 9.84
C LYS A 121 -11.30 11.10 10.52
N GLU A 122 -11.33 11.40 11.82
CA GLU A 122 -10.15 11.85 12.55
C GLU A 122 -9.04 10.78 12.57
N TYR A 123 -9.39 9.51 12.78
CA TYR A 123 -8.41 8.41 12.72
C TYR A 123 -7.88 8.15 11.31
N ASP A 124 -8.68 8.41 10.28
CA ASP A 124 -8.25 8.30 8.89
C ASP A 124 -7.25 9.39 8.51
N LEU A 125 -7.57 10.65 8.81
CA LEU A 125 -6.66 11.79 8.60
C LEU A 125 -5.33 11.61 9.34
N ARG A 126 -5.37 11.02 10.53
CA ARG A 126 -4.16 10.73 11.29
C ARG A 126 -3.30 9.67 10.64
N PHE A 127 -3.92 8.61 10.11
CA PHE A 127 -3.18 7.61 9.34
C PHE A 127 -2.56 8.24 8.10
N GLU A 128 -3.27 9.09 7.35
CA GLU A 128 -2.71 9.82 6.21
C GLU A 128 -1.50 10.69 6.61
N ALA A 129 -1.57 11.35 7.77
CA ALA A 129 -0.44 12.13 8.29
C ALA A 129 0.78 11.25 8.61
N ILE A 130 0.56 10.09 9.24
CA ILE A 130 1.63 9.11 9.52
C ILE A 130 2.18 8.53 8.22
N GLU A 131 1.32 8.14 7.27
CA GLU A 131 1.69 7.61 5.97
C GLU A 131 2.59 8.57 5.20
N GLY A 132 2.27 9.87 5.19
CA GLY A 132 3.11 10.90 4.59
C GLY A 132 4.53 10.89 5.14
N VAL A 133 4.69 10.86 6.47
CA VAL A 133 6.00 10.82 7.15
C VAL A 133 6.76 9.52 6.84
N ILE A 134 6.08 8.38 6.86
CA ILE A 134 6.71 7.08 6.54
C ILE A 134 7.18 7.04 5.09
N SER A 135 6.38 7.60 4.17
CA SER A 135 6.73 7.71 2.75
C SER A 135 7.97 8.60 2.53
N GLU A 136 8.02 9.76 3.19
CA GLU A 136 9.19 10.67 3.18
C GLU A 136 10.44 9.99 3.75
N ALA A 137 10.29 9.11 4.73
CA ALA A 137 11.39 8.33 5.27
C ALA A 137 11.89 7.21 4.33
N GLY A 138 11.20 6.93 3.23
CA GLY A 138 11.56 5.90 2.24
C GLY A 138 10.92 4.53 2.49
N ALA A 139 9.91 4.46 3.37
CA ALA A 139 9.21 3.24 3.76
C ALA A 139 7.76 3.21 3.22
N VAL A 140 7.04 2.14 3.52
CA VAL A 140 5.61 1.97 3.21
C VAL A 140 4.84 1.74 4.51
N ALA A 141 3.84 2.57 4.79
CA ALA A 141 2.94 2.39 5.92
C ALA A 141 1.88 1.33 5.60
N ILE A 142 1.65 0.41 6.54
CA ILE A 142 0.63 -0.63 6.44
C ILE A 142 -0.33 -0.48 7.62
N ARG A 143 -1.60 -0.22 7.35
CA ARG A 143 -2.69 -0.24 8.33
C ARG A 143 -3.66 -1.36 7.99
N ILE A 144 -4.20 -2.02 9.00
CA ILE A 144 -5.27 -3.00 8.80
C ILE A 144 -6.62 -2.27 8.68
N ASP A 145 -7.45 -2.60 7.68
CA ASP A 145 -8.77 -1.99 7.50
C ASP A 145 -9.91 -2.90 7.98
N LYS A 146 -11.02 -2.27 8.41
CA LYS A 146 -12.25 -2.93 8.89
C LYS A 146 -12.98 -3.75 7.83
N GLU A 147 -12.78 -3.46 6.55
CA GLU A 147 -13.63 -3.93 5.46
C GLU A 147 -13.37 -5.39 5.04
N HIS A 148 -12.34 -6.03 5.56
CA HIS A 148 -11.97 -7.40 5.17
C HIS A 148 -12.56 -8.47 6.11
N ALA A 149 -13.81 -8.81 5.87
CA ALA A 149 -14.42 -10.03 6.40
C ALA A 149 -14.12 -11.19 5.45
N LEU A 150 -13.25 -12.13 5.85
CA LEU A 150 -13.35 -13.54 5.41
C LEU A 150 -12.48 -14.54 6.18
N GLU A 151 -11.49 -14.17 7.01
CA GLU A 151 -10.94 -15.03 8.10
C GLU A 151 -9.79 -14.34 8.88
N ASP A 152 -9.67 -14.71 10.17
CA ASP A 152 -8.65 -14.34 11.18
C ASP A 152 -7.95 -12.97 11.04
N LEU A 153 -8.69 -11.89 11.36
CA LEU A 153 -8.15 -10.53 11.46
C LEU A 153 -6.91 -10.46 12.37
N VAL A 154 -6.95 -11.14 13.52
CA VAL A 154 -5.87 -11.14 14.50
C VAL A 154 -4.62 -11.83 13.93
N GLY A 155 -4.78 -12.96 13.24
CA GLY A 155 -3.70 -13.65 12.55
C GLY A 155 -3.05 -12.80 11.48
N ARG A 156 -3.85 -12.05 10.71
CA ARG A 156 -3.35 -11.08 9.73
C ARG A 156 -2.56 -9.95 10.39
N ILE A 157 -3.09 -9.33 11.43
CA ILE A 157 -2.38 -8.28 12.19
C ILE A 157 -1.04 -8.82 12.69
N LYS A 158 -1.03 -10.01 13.32
CA LYS A 158 0.21 -10.64 13.78
C LYS A 158 1.18 -10.96 12.64
N LYS A 159 0.68 -11.35 11.46
CA LYS A 159 1.50 -11.59 10.27
C LYS A 159 2.15 -10.29 9.77
N GLU A 160 1.39 -9.22 9.66
CA GLU A 160 1.90 -7.92 9.21
C GLU A 160 2.91 -7.34 10.21
N ILE A 161 2.64 -7.44 11.52
CA ILE A 161 3.60 -7.03 12.57
C ILE A 161 4.92 -7.81 12.46
N ARG A 162 4.87 -9.14 12.25
CA ARG A 162 6.09 -9.95 12.05
C ARG A 162 6.90 -9.49 10.83
N GLY A 163 6.21 -9.19 9.73
CA GLY A 163 6.81 -8.75 8.48
C GLY A 163 7.26 -7.28 8.44
N ALA A 164 6.89 -6.48 9.44
CA ALA A 164 7.25 -5.07 9.50
C ALA A 164 8.72 -4.87 9.91
N GLN A 165 9.38 -3.88 9.33
CA GLN A 165 10.70 -3.40 9.75
C GLN A 165 10.63 -2.85 11.17
N PHE A 166 9.68 -1.96 11.42
CA PHE A 166 9.34 -1.42 12.73
C PHE A 166 7.85 -1.06 12.78
N VAL A 167 7.39 -0.61 13.95
CA VAL A 167 5.98 -0.30 14.20
C VAL A 167 5.83 1.14 14.68
N VAL A 168 4.76 1.80 14.23
CA VAL A 168 4.28 3.05 14.84
C VAL A 168 2.97 2.74 15.52
N ALA A 169 2.88 3.02 16.83
CA ALA A 169 1.70 2.74 17.63
C ALA A 169 1.05 4.04 18.11
N ASP A 170 -0.10 4.37 17.52
CA ASP A 170 -0.99 5.41 18.02
C ASP A 170 -1.84 4.84 19.16
N LEU A 171 -1.57 5.32 20.38
CA LEU A 171 -2.29 4.92 21.59
C LEU A 171 -3.35 5.94 22.03
N THR A 172 -3.74 6.85 21.13
CA THR A 172 -4.87 7.76 21.37
C THR A 172 -6.13 6.99 21.78
N ASP A 173 -6.91 7.55 22.71
CA ASP A 173 -8.08 6.91 23.33
C ASP A 173 -7.82 5.57 24.03
N GLU A 174 -6.55 5.24 24.29
CA GLU A 174 -6.16 4.12 25.16
C GLU A 174 -6.75 2.76 24.74
N ARG A 175 -6.83 2.49 23.43
CA ARG A 175 -7.50 1.29 22.95
C ARG A 175 -6.77 0.00 23.36
N PRO A 176 -7.45 -0.95 24.04
CA PRO A 176 -6.82 -2.20 24.48
C PRO A 176 -6.21 -3.03 23.35
N SER A 177 -6.83 -3.04 22.17
CA SER A 177 -6.28 -3.73 20.99
C SER A 177 -4.93 -3.15 20.57
N CYS A 178 -4.78 -1.83 20.60
CA CYS A 178 -3.53 -1.17 20.23
C CYS A 178 -2.40 -1.48 21.24
N TYR A 179 -2.70 -1.54 22.53
CA TYR A 179 -1.74 -1.99 23.55
C TYR A 179 -1.32 -3.44 23.34
N PHE A 180 -2.29 -4.33 23.05
CA PHE A 180 -2.00 -5.73 22.77
C PHE A 180 -1.09 -5.90 21.56
N GLU A 181 -1.37 -5.19 20.47
CA GLU A 181 -0.57 -5.23 19.24
C GLU A 181 0.83 -4.64 19.46
N ALA A 182 0.95 -3.55 20.22
CA ALA A 182 2.24 -2.94 20.53
C ALA A 182 3.10 -3.86 21.41
N GLY A 183 2.53 -4.45 22.46
CA GLY A 183 3.22 -5.44 23.28
C GLY A 183 3.61 -6.69 22.50
N PHE A 184 2.78 -7.13 21.55
CA PHE A 184 3.15 -8.22 20.64
C PHE A 184 4.32 -7.86 19.72
N ALA A 185 4.37 -6.63 19.20
CA ALA A 185 5.49 -6.15 18.40
C ALA A 185 6.79 -6.09 19.22
N GLU A 186 6.74 -5.57 20.44
CA GLU A 186 7.89 -5.53 21.36
C GLU A 186 8.40 -6.93 21.72
N ALA A 187 7.49 -7.88 21.99
CA ALA A 187 7.85 -9.27 22.28
C ALA A 187 8.56 -9.96 21.11
N LEU A 188 8.36 -9.49 19.87
CA LEU A 188 9.06 -9.94 18.67
C LEU A 188 10.38 -9.19 18.42
N GLY A 189 10.78 -8.29 19.31
CA GLY A 189 11.97 -7.45 19.17
C GLY A 189 11.83 -6.32 18.15
N LYS A 190 10.62 -6.04 17.65
CA LYS A 190 10.38 -4.91 16.75
C LYS A 190 10.57 -3.61 17.51
N LYS A 191 11.15 -2.60 16.86
CA LYS A 191 11.18 -1.24 17.40
C LYS A 191 9.78 -0.64 17.28
N VAL A 192 9.31 -0.02 18.35
CA VAL A 192 7.99 0.63 18.39
C VAL A 192 8.19 2.11 18.66
N ILE A 193 7.66 2.96 17.78
CA ILE A 193 7.54 4.40 18.02
C ILE A 193 6.12 4.66 18.51
N TYR A 194 6.02 5.10 19.76
CA TYR A 194 4.74 5.45 20.36
C TYR A 194 4.35 6.89 20.07
N VAL A 195 3.11 7.10 19.63
CA VAL A 195 2.48 8.42 19.47
C VAL A 195 1.13 8.42 20.17
N ALA A 196 0.70 9.57 20.68
CA ALA A 196 -0.66 9.73 21.22
C ALA A 196 -1.09 11.19 21.16
N SER A 197 -2.34 11.43 20.80
CA SER A 197 -2.96 12.75 20.99
C SER A 197 -3.00 13.06 22.48
N LYS A 198 -2.80 14.33 22.86
CA LYS A 198 -3.02 14.79 24.23
C LYS A 198 -4.50 14.77 24.61
N GLN A 199 -5.40 14.80 23.61
CA GLN A 199 -6.85 14.80 23.81
C GLN A 199 -7.52 13.58 23.18
N SER A 200 -8.58 13.13 23.82
CA SER A 200 -9.41 12.05 23.33
C SER A 200 -10.21 12.47 22.10
N VAL A 201 -10.22 11.59 21.09
CA VAL A 201 -11.04 11.74 19.88
C VAL A 201 -12.48 11.31 20.17
N ALA A 202 -12.65 10.19 20.89
CA ALA A 202 -13.94 9.66 21.28
C ALA A 202 -14.66 10.55 22.32
N LYS A 203 -13.93 11.28 23.17
CA LYS A 203 -14.46 12.17 24.21
C LYS A 203 -13.79 13.54 24.14
N PRO A 204 -14.18 14.42 23.21
CA PRO A 204 -13.58 15.74 23.04
C PRO A 204 -13.53 16.53 24.34
N GLY A 205 -12.43 17.27 24.57
CA GLY A 205 -12.21 18.04 25.80
C GLY A 205 -11.69 17.22 26.98
N THR A 206 -11.54 15.89 26.84
CA THR A 206 -10.89 15.05 27.85
C THR A 206 -9.49 14.64 27.40
N PRO A 207 -8.51 14.51 28.32
CA PRO A 207 -7.16 14.09 27.96
C PRO A 207 -7.10 12.59 27.67
N THR A 208 -6.22 12.19 26.75
CA THR A 208 -5.79 10.79 26.62
C THR A 208 -4.82 10.46 27.75
N LYS A 209 -5.07 9.38 28.48
CA LYS A 209 -4.32 8.97 29.68
C LYS A 209 -3.53 7.70 29.42
N ILE A 210 -2.31 7.85 28.93
CA ILE A 210 -1.40 6.72 28.70
C ILE A 210 -0.99 6.08 30.04
N HIS A 211 -1.05 4.76 30.10
CA HIS A 211 -0.68 3.97 31.28
C HIS A 211 0.83 4.05 31.55
N PHE A 212 1.21 4.00 32.84
CA PHE A 212 2.53 4.37 33.37
C PHE A 212 3.72 3.72 32.63
N ASP A 213 3.64 2.43 32.29
CA ASP A 213 4.77 1.67 31.73
C ASP A 213 5.20 2.11 30.33
N ILE A 214 4.33 2.80 29.57
CA ILE A 214 4.59 3.23 28.19
C ILE A 214 4.77 4.76 28.10
N HIS A 215 4.44 5.49 29.17
CA HIS A 215 4.37 6.96 29.16
C HIS A 215 5.71 7.65 28.86
N MET A 216 6.83 7.08 29.32
CA MET A 216 8.14 7.73 29.28
C MET A 216 8.74 7.89 27.87
N ASN A 217 8.27 7.12 26.88
CA ASN A 217 8.76 7.14 25.50
C ASN A 217 7.69 7.62 24.50
N MET A 218 6.65 8.30 25.00
CA MET A 218 5.50 8.71 24.20
C MET A 218 5.75 10.03 23.46
N ASN A 219 5.51 10.04 22.15
CA ASN A 219 5.48 11.27 21.36
C ASN A 219 4.06 11.87 21.40
N PHE A 220 3.75 12.64 22.43
CA PHE A 220 2.47 13.32 22.55
C PHE A 220 2.29 14.41 21.50
N PHE A 221 1.14 14.52 20.85
CA PHE A 221 0.84 15.60 19.89
C PHE A 221 -0.53 16.23 20.16
N SER A 222 -0.76 17.43 19.65
CA SER A 222 -2.00 18.19 19.84
C SER A 222 -2.76 18.40 18.53
N ASN A 223 -2.10 18.20 17.38
CA ASN A 223 -2.66 18.29 16.03
C ASN A 223 -1.80 17.47 15.05
N HIS A 224 -2.26 17.34 13.80
CA HIS A 224 -1.57 16.52 12.78
C HIS A 224 -0.20 17.07 12.37
N GLU A 225 0.04 18.38 12.45
CA GLU A 225 1.36 18.96 12.13
C GLU A 225 2.38 18.64 13.23
N GLU A 226 2.01 18.75 14.51
CA GLU A 226 2.86 18.34 15.64
C GLU A 226 3.11 16.82 15.61
N LEU A 227 2.12 16.02 15.19
CA LEU A 227 2.29 14.58 14.97
C LEU A 227 3.37 14.32 13.91
N LYS A 228 3.27 14.96 12.74
CA LYS A 228 4.25 14.79 11.66
C LYS A 228 5.64 15.19 12.14
N GLU A 229 5.77 16.36 12.76
CA GLU A 229 7.05 16.86 13.27
C GLU A 229 7.71 15.89 14.26
N LYS A 230 6.94 15.42 15.26
CA LYS A 230 7.48 14.52 16.29
C LYS A 230 7.81 13.15 15.73
N LEU A 231 6.96 12.60 14.86
CA LEU A 231 7.21 11.32 14.22
C LEU A 231 8.45 11.39 13.32
N SER A 232 8.58 12.42 12.48
CA SER A 232 9.76 12.63 11.64
C SER A 232 11.04 12.75 12.47
N LYS A 233 11.01 13.53 13.57
CA LYS A 233 12.14 13.64 14.50
C LYS A 233 12.47 12.31 15.16
N ALA A 234 11.47 11.54 15.59
CA ALA A 234 11.68 10.23 16.20
C ALA A 234 12.28 9.24 15.21
N ILE A 235 11.84 9.24 13.96
CA ILE A 235 12.39 8.39 12.90
C ILE A 235 13.82 8.79 12.59
N GLU A 236 14.09 10.07 12.34
CA GLU A 236 15.42 10.53 11.95
C GLU A 236 16.46 10.32 13.07
N LYS A 237 16.07 10.59 14.33
CA LYS A 237 16.92 10.33 15.50
C LYS A 237 17.32 8.86 15.62
N ASN A 238 16.45 7.94 15.21
CA ASN A 238 16.66 6.50 15.35
C ASN A 238 16.91 5.81 14.00
N ARG A 239 17.26 6.56 12.95
CA ARG A 239 17.24 6.08 11.56
C ARG A 239 18.08 4.82 11.34
N SER A 240 19.31 4.78 11.85
CA SER A 240 20.17 3.60 11.76
C SER A 240 19.50 2.37 12.39
N VAL A 241 19.03 2.50 13.64
CA VAL A 241 18.39 1.39 14.36
C VAL A 241 17.08 0.93 13.71
N LEU A 242 16.32 1.85 13.10
CA LEU A 242 15.04 1.53 12.47
C LEU A 242 15.20 0.89 11.09
N PHE A 243 16.23 1.27 10.34
CA PHE A 243 16.37 0.91 8.92
C PHE A 243 17.57 0.02 8.60
N ASP A 244 18.47 -0.22 9.54
CA ASP A 244 19.50 -1.24 9.38
C ASP A 244 18.82 -2.61 9.34
N SER A 245 19.20 -3.45 8.37
CA SER A 245 18.68 -4.80 8.29
C SER A 245 19.14 -5.57 9.52
N VAL A 246 18.19 -6.17 10.24
CA VAL A 246 18.50 -7.24 11.19
C VAL A 246 18.81 -8.48 10.35
N ASP A 247 20.00 -8.49 9.75
CA ASP A 247 20.62 -9.69 9.19
C ASP A 247 21.80 -10.08 10.09
N ALA A 248 21.51 -10.98 11.03
CA ALA A 248 22.40 -12.03 11.47
C ALA A 248 21.55 -13.25 11.85
#